data_AF-A0A8S2WK46-F1
#
_entry.id   AF-A0A8S2WK46-F1
#
_cell.length_a   1.000
_cell.length_b   1.000
_cell.length_c   1.000
_cell.angle_alpha   90.00
_cell.angle_beta   90.00
_cell.angle_gamma   90.00
#
_symmetry.space_group_name_H-M   'P 1'
#
loop_
_entity.id
_entity.type
_entity.pdbx_description
1 polymer ?
#
loop_
_entity_poly.entity_id
_entity_poly.type
_entity_poly.pdbx_seq_one_letter_code
_entity_poly.pdbx_strand_id
1 'polypeptide(L)'
;NDIVIGGWDINSANLYEAMKRAYVFDYELQEKLKPKMAELKPLPSIYYPDFIAANQEDRADNLIPKGTKQQDLEHIRNDIRTFKKN
;
A
#
# COMPACT_ATOMS: atom_id res chain seq x y z
N ASN A 1 11.69 -18.33 -7.48
CA ASN A 1 11.62 -16.97 -6.90
C ASN A 1 10.97 -16.04 -7.91
N ASP A 2 9.77 -16.40 -8.36
CA ASP A 2 9.23 -15.93 -9.66
C ASP A 2 7.95 -15.10 -9.48
N ILE A 3 7.69 -14.68 -8.23
CA ILE A 3 6.53 -13.88 -7.86
C ILE A 3 6.94 -12.41 -7.87
N VAL A 4 6.17 -11.60 -8.61
CA VAL A 4 6.25 -10.14 -8.57
C VAL A 4 5.09 -9.63 -7.72
N ILE A 5 5.40 -8.78 -6.74
CA ILE A 5 4.42 -8.30 -5.76
C ILE A 5 4.18 -6.80 -5.98
N GLY A 6 2.91 -6.42 -6.06
CA GLY A 6 2.42 -5.05 -5.99
C GLY A 6 1.21 -4.98 -5.06
N GLY A 7 0.65 -3.79 -4.85
CA GLY A 7 -0.55 -3.65 -4.04
C GLY A 7 -0.87 -2.22 -3.62
N TRP A 8 -1.91 -2.11 -2.79
CA TRP A 8 -2.47 -0.86 -2.31
C TRP A 8 -2.46 -0.84 -0.78
N ASP A 9 -2.29 0.34 -0.20
CA ASP A 9 -2.44 0.58 1.24
C ASP A 9 -2.98 2.01 1.42
N ILE A 10 -3.82 2.20 2.43
CA ILE A 10 -4.33 3.52 2.82
C ILE A 10 -3.23 4.39 3.46
N ASN A 11 -2.09 3.79 3.81
CA ASN A 11 -0.92 4.47 4.34
C ASN A 11 0.21 4.56 3.30
N SER A 12 0.85 5.73 3.20
CA SER A 12 1.85 6.04 2.17
C SER A 12 3.28 5.58 2.48
N ALA A 13 3.51 4.96 3.64
CA ALA A 13 4.84 4.48 4.03
C ALA A 13 5.40 3.48 3.02
N ASN A 14 6.67 3.62 2.65
CA ASN A 14 7.35 2.61 1.83
C ASN A 14 7.54 1.30 2.63
N LEU A 15 7.87 0.20 1.94
CA LEU A 15 7.98 -1.10 2.60
C LEU A 15 9.10 -1.15 3.65
N TYR A 16 10.15 -0.34 3.54
CA TYR A 16 11.16 -0.25 4.60
C TYR A 16 10.60 0.37 5.89
N GLU A 17 9.87 1.48 5.78
CA GLU A 17 9.18 2.09 6.91
C GLU A 17 8.12 1.16 7.51
N ALA A 18 7.41 0.42 6.65
CA ALA A 18 6.45 -0.58 7.08
C ALA A 18 7.12 -1.73 7.86
N MET A 19 8.29 -2.22 7.42
CA MET A 19 9.06 -3.23 8.15
C MET A 19 9.46 -2.74 9.55
N LYS A 20 10.00 -1.52 9.66
CA LYS A 20 10.34 -0.91 10.97
C LYS A 20 9.12 -0.84 11.88
N ARG A 21 7.97 -0.40 11.34
CA ARG A 21 6.71 -0.26 12.08
C ARG A 21 6.13 -1.61 12.52
N ALA A 22 6.39 -2.68 11.77
CA ALA A 22 5.84 -4.00 12.05
C ALA A 22 6.60 -4.77 13.13
N TYR A 23 7.87 -4.43 13.39
CA TYR A 23 8.73 -5.09 14.39
C TYR A 23 8.84 -6.62 14.24
N VAL A 24 8.82 -7.12 13.00
CA VAL A 24 8.89 -8.56 12.70
C VAL A 24 10.31 -9.04 12.44
N PHE A 25 11.06 -8.33 11.60
CA PHE A 25 12.45 -8.68 11.28
C PHE A 25 13.43 -8.04 12.25
N ASP A 26 14.59 -8.68 12.44
CA ASP A 26 15.71 -8.12 13.17
C ASP A 26 16.31 -6.91 12.44
N TYR A 27 17.01 -6.05 13.18
CA TYR A 27 17.54 -4.80 12.65
C TYR A 27 18.52 -5.01 11.49
N GLU A 28 19.39 -6.02 11.58
CA GLU A 28 20.41 -6.26 10.56
C GLU A 28 19.78 -6.67 9.22
N LEU A 29 18.76 -7.53 9.24
CA LEU A 29 18.01 -7.90 8.04
C LEU A 29 17.25 -6.70 7.43
N GLN A 30 16.67 -5.83 8.27
CA GLN A 30 15.99 -4.63 7.78
C GLN A 30 16.95 -3.70 7.01
N GLU A 31 18.15 -3.45 7.53
CA GLU A 31 19.14 -2.60 6.85
C GLU A 31 19.66 -3.27 5.56
N LYS A 32 19.82 -4.61 5.54
CA LYS A 32 20.20 -5.33 4.31
C LYS A 32 19.13 -5.21 3.21
N LEU A 33 17.85 -5.21 3.58
CA LEU A 33 16.73 -5.13 2.63
C LEU A 33 16.37 -3.70 2.23
N LYS A 34 16.79 -2.70 3.02
CA LYS A 34 16.47 -1.28 2.84
C LYS A 34 16.65 -0.76 1.41
N PRO A 35 17.75 -1.05 0.66
CA PRO A 35 17.91 -0.53 -0.69
C PRO A 35 16.79 -0.95 -1.64
N LYS A 36 16.18 -2.12 -1.42
CA LYS A 36 15.07 -2.61 -2.24
C LYS A 36 13.71 -2.17 -1.68
N MET A 37 13.55 -2.20 -0.36
CA MET A 37 12.25 -1.95 0.28
C MET A 37 11.88 -0.48 0.35
N ALA A 38 12.86 0.43 0.36
CA ALA A 38 12.61 1.87 0.34
C ALA A 38 12.05 2.36 -1.01
N GLU A 39 12.35 1.66 -2.11
CA GLU A 39 11.85 1.97 -3.46
C GLU A 39 10.41 1.51 -3.69
N LEU A 40 9.91 0.61 -2.84
CA LEU A 40 8.58 0.03 -2.97
C LEU A 40 7.56 0.83 -2.14
N LYS A 41 6.72 1.60 -2.80
CA LYS A 41 5.62 2.35 -2.18
C LYS A 41 4.26 1.77 -2.62
N PRO A 42 3.31 1.55 -1.70
CA PRO A 42 1.97 1.07 -2.04
C PRO A 42 1.21 2.11 -2.89
N LEU A 43 0.36 1.62 -3.79
CA LEU A 43 -0.59 2.46 -4.51
C LEU A 43 -1.67 3.03 -3.56
N PRO A 44 -2.26 4.20 -3.87
CA PRO A 44 -3.36 4.74 -3.09
C PRO A 44 -4.56 3.79 -3.07
N SER A 45 -5.24 3.67 -1.93
CA SER A 45 -6.36 2.74 -1.76
C SER A 45 -7.70 3.43 -1.52
N ILE A 46 -8.78 2.66 -1.59
CA ILE A 46 -10.13 3.11 -1.27
C ILE A 46 -10.30 3.08 0.25
N TYR A 47 -10.83 4.16 0.84
CA TYR A 47 -11.10 4.24 2.28
C TYR A 47 -12.56 4.65 2.54
N TYR A 48 -13.32 3.71 3.10
CA TYR A 48 -14.67 3.93 3.59
C TYR A 48 -14.67 3.79 5.12
N PRO A 49 -14.67 4.91 5.88
CA PRO A 49 -14.57 4.89 7.34
C PRO A 49 -15.62 4.00 8.02
N ASP A 50 -16.84 3.96 7.48
CA ASP A 50 -17.96 3.18 8.04
C ASP A 50 -17.69 1.67 8.19
N PHE A 51 -16.70 1.15 7.46
CA PHE A 51 -16.35 -0.27 7.46
C PHE A 51 -15.13 -0.60 8.32
N ILE A 52 -14.50 0.40 8.94
CA ILE A 52 -13.23 0.26 9.67
C ILE A 52 -13.34 0.97 11.02
N ALA A 53 -12.54 0.54 11.99
CA ALA A 53 -12.46 1.24 13.27
C ALA A 53 -12.07 2.72 13.07
N ALA A 54 -12.78 3.63 13.74
CA ALA A 54 -12.59 5.08 13.62
C ALA A 54 -11.16 5.56 13.96
N ASN A 55 -10.41 4.77 14.74
CA ASN A 55 -9.01 5.08 15.07
C ASN A 55 -8.03 4.93 13.89
N GLN A 56 -8.49 4.53 12.70
CA GLN A 56 -7.67 4.43 11.49
C GLN A 56 -7.65 5.71 10.64
N GLU A 57 -8.41 6.74 11.02
CA GLU A 57 -8.46 8.01 10.25
C GLU A 57 -7.07 8.65 10.12
N ASP A 58 -6.29 8.69 11.21
CA ASP A 58 -4.95 9.29 11.19
C ASP A 58 -3.94 8.50 10.34
N ARG A 59 -4.24 7.24 10.03
CA ARG A 59 -3.37 6.37 9.22
C ARG A 59 -3.60 6.53 7.72
N ALA A 60 -4.73 7.10 7.34
CA ALA A 60 -5.22 7.15 5.96
C ALA A 60 -4.74 8.41 5.22
N ASP A 61 -3.50 8.40 4.72
CA ASP A 61 -2.88 9.50 3.96
C ASP A 61 -2.67 9.17 2.46
N ASN A 62 -2.96 7.95 2.03
CA ASN A 62 -2.73 7.43 0.68
C ASN A 62 -4.04 6.95 0.04
N LEU A 63 -4.93 7.88 -0.26
CA LEU A 63 -6.30 7.57 -0.67
C LEU A 63 -6.57 7.92 -2.14
N ILE A 64 -7.33 7.06 -2.81
CA ILE A 64 -7.96 7.40 -4.09
C ILE A 64 -8.96 8.53 -3.83
N PRO A 65 -9.00 9.58 -4.67
CA PRO A 65 -9.96 10.67 -4.51
C PRO A 65 -11.40 10.14 -4.42
N LYS A 66 -12.18 10.70 -3.51
CA LYS A 66 -13.57 10.25 -3.29
C LYS A 66 -14.37 10.32 -4.58
N GLY A 67 -14.97 9.18 -4.95
CA GLY A 67 -15.88 9.05 -6.07
C GLY A 67 -17.08 8.17 -5.72
N THR A 68 -17.83 7.77 -6.75
CA THR A 68 -18.82 6.70 -6.64
C THR A 68 -18.10 5.35 -6.53
N LYS A 69 -18.75 4.34 -5.92
CA LYS A 69 -18.21 2.97 -5.86
C LYS A 69 -17.91 2.38 -7.24
N GLN A 70 -18.62 2.85 -8.27
CA GLN A 70 -18.38 2.47 -9.66
C GLN A 70 -17.04 3.02 -10.18
N GLN A 71 -16.73 4.29 -9.87
CA GLN A 71 -15.44 4.89 -10.23
C GLN A 71 -14.28 4.22 -9.48
N ASP A 72 -14.48 3.91 -8.20
CA ASP A 72 -13.49 3.20 -7.39
C ASP A 72 -13.20 1.80 -7.97
N LEU A 73 -14.25 1.06 -8.36
CA LEU A 73 -14.12 -0.23 -9.04
C LEU A 73 -13.33 -0.11 -10.35
N GLU A 74 -13.62 0.91 -11.16
CA GLU A 74 -12.93 1.15 -12.42
C GLU A 74 -11.45 1.49 -12.24
N HIS A 75 -11.12 2.26 -11.20
CA HIS A 75 -9.75 2.58 -10.82
C HIS A 75 -8.95 1.30 -10.51
N ILE A 76 -9.44 0.46 -9.59
CA ILE A 76 -8.76 -0.78 -9.21
C ILE A 76 -8.60 -1.73 -10.41
N ARG A 77 -9.62 -1.83 -11.28
CA ARG A 77 -9.51 -2.61 -12.52
C ARG A 77 -8.43 -2.06 -13.45
N ASN A 78 -8.25 -0.75 -13.52
CA ASN A 78 -7.20 -0.13 -14.32
C ASN A 78 -5.81 -0.40 -13.73
N ASP A 79 -5.66 -0.30 -12.42
CA ASP A 79 -4.39 -0.58 -11.73
C ASP A 79 -3.93 -2.03 -11.96
N ILE A 80 -4.84 -3.00 -11.83
CA ILE A 80 -4.53 -4.42 -12.10
C ILE A 80 -4.08 -4.62 -13.55
N ARG A 81 -4.76 -3.98 -14.53
CA ARG A 81 -4.37 -4.08 -15.94
C ARG A 81 -3.02 -3.43 -16.21
N THR A 82 -2.72 -2.32 -15.53
CA THR A 82 -1.44 -1.62 -15.64
C THR A 82 -0.32 -2.46 -15.04
N PHE A 83 -0.53 -3.02 -13.85
CA PHE A 83 0.42 -3.94 -13.21
C PHE A 83 0.71 -5.16 -14.08
N LYS A 84 -0.30 -5.75 -14.72
CA LYS A 84 -0.11 -6.91 -15.62
C LYS A 84 0.65 -6.57 -16.91
N LYS A 85 0.56 -5.33 -17.39
CA LYS A 85 1.22 -4.91 -18.65
C LYS A 85 2.72 -4.63 -18.46
N ASN A 86 3.12 -4.30 -17.23
CA ASN A 86 4.50 -4.04 -16.84
C ASN A 86 5.19 -5.33 -16.40
#